data_AF-A0A7S2G0S9-F1
#
_entry.id   AF-A0A7S2G0S9-F1
#
_cell.length_a   1.000
_cell.length_b   1.000
_cell.length_c   1.000
_cell.angle_alpha   90.00
_cell.angle_beta   90.00
_cell.angle_gamma   90.00
#
_symmetry.space_group_name_H-M   'P 1'
#
loop_
_entity.id
_entity.type
_entity.pdbx_description
1 polymer ?
#
loop_
_entity_poly.entity_id
_entity_poly.type
_entity_poly.pdbx_seq_one_letter_code
_entity_poly.pdbx_strand_id
1 'polypeptide(L)'
;GGGGGGGGGGGGSSSFGGGALSAEAMDRNAYDALASDHAECAICFEPLCNPAPVAVFTDRQTRRVCHHFFHLECAQQTAQLSNNCPLCRAQFAGVLAVPNIQDDEQAWFQVCDKDGDGSLN
;
A
#
# COMPACT_ATOMS: atom_id res chain seq x y z
N GLY A 1 42.16 21.88 -61.22
CA GLY A 1 42.12 22.23 -59.79
C GLY A 1 41.79 20.96 -59.04
N GLY A 2 42.46 20.57 -57.98
CA GLY A 2 43.12 21.38 -56.96
C GLY A 2 42.31 21.27 -55.66
N GLY A 3 42.93 20.68 -54.63
CA GLY A 3 42.48 20.68 -53.22
C GLY A 3 41.44 19.63 -52.87
N GLY A 4 41.54 18.87 -51.77
CA GLY A 4 42.48 18.91 -50.66
C GLY A 4 41.82 18.32 -49.39
N GLY A 5 42.63 17.72 -48.51
CA GLY A 5 42.34 17.39 -47.10
C GLY A 5 41.40 16.21 -46.86
N GLY A 6 41.76 15.13 -46.16
CA GLY A 6 42.30 15.06 -44.79
C GLY A 6 41.17 14.52 -43.88
N GLY A 7 41.31 13.62 -42.92
CA GLY A 7 42.41 12.89 -42.31
C GLY A 7 41.84 12.14 -41.08
N GLY A 8 42.62 11.20 -40.53
CA GLY A 8 42.47 10.56 -39.19
C GLY A 8 41.26 9.61 -39.03
N GLY A 9 41.39 8.35 -38.61
CA GLY A 9 42.10 7.86 -37.41
C GLY A 9 41.17 8.07 -36.20
N GLY A 10 40.78 7.11 -35.38
CA GLY A 10 41.14 5.72 -35.14
C GLY A 10 40.53 5.35 -33.77
N GLY A 11 40.64 4.08 -33.37
CA GLY A 11 40.57 3.71 -31.95
C GLY A 11 39.19 3.39 -31.41
N GLY A 12 38.86 2.10 -31.44
CA GLY A 12 37.92 1.56 -30.46
C GLY A 12 38.52 1.65 -29.05
N SER A 13 37.67 1.93 -28.08
CA SER A 13 37.86 1.44 -26.72
C SER A 13 36.48 1.13 -26.16
N SER A 14 36.31 -0.14 -25.85
CA SER A 14 35.25 -0.73 -25.06
C SER A 14 34.96 0.13 -23.84
N SER A 15 33.76 0.69 -23.78
CA SER A 15 33.18 1.15 -22.53
C SER A 15 31.94 0.32 -22.27
N PHE A 16 32.12 -0.67 -21.41
CA PHE A 16 31.08 -1.37 -20.68
C PHE A 16 30.42 -0.33 -19.76
N GLY A 17 29.56 0.49 -20.35
CA GLY A 17 28.77 1.47 -19.63
C GLY A 17 27.58 0.77 -19.01
N GLY A 18 27.79 0.18 -17.84
CA GLY A 18 26.72 -0.04 -16.87
C GLY A 18 26.12 1.32 -16.51
N GLY A 19 25.24 1.81 -17.38
CA GLY A 19 24.38 2.94 -17.10
C GLY A 19 23.21 2.40 -16.30
N ALA A 20 23.23 2.66 -15.00
CA ALA A 20 22.05 2.61 -14.17
C ALA A 20 20.90 3.25 -14.96
N LEU A 21 19.85 2.47 -15.22
CA LEU A 21 18.61 2.99 -15.80
C LEU A 21 18.19 4.15 -14.89
N SER A 22 18.32 5.35 -15.44
CA SER A 22 18.00 6.59 -14.76
C SER A 22 16.53 6.58 -14.39
N ALA A 23 16.21 7.31 -13.32
CA ALA A 23 14.90 7.44 -12.70
C ALA A 23 13.81 8.09 -13.59
N GLU A 24 13.83 7.86 -14.90
CA GLU A 24 13.23 8.71 -15.92
C GLU A 24 12.33 7.92 -16.89
N ALA A 25 11.48 7.04 -16.35
CA ALA A 25 10.33 6.50 -17.08
C ALA A 25 9.14 6.14 -16.14
N MET A 26 8.73 7.05 -15.27
CA MET A 26 7.42 6.99 -14.61
C MET A 26 6.68 8.32 -14.80
N ASP A 27 5.52 8.28 -15.46
CA ASP A 27 4.56 9.38 -15.42
C ASP A 27 3.94 9.46 -14.02
N ARG A 28 4.34 10.49 -13.29
CA ARG A 28 4.07 10.74 -11.87
C ARG A 28 2.68 11.34 -11.63
N ASN A 29 2.09 11.92 -12.67
CA ASN A 29 0.79 12.60 -12.59
C ASN A 29 -0.38 11.59 -12.47
N ALA A 30 -0.21 10.36 -12.97
CA ALA A 30 -1.15 9.23 -12.86
C ALA A 30 -1.05 8.46 -11.52
N TYR A 31 -0.02 8.74 -10.72
CA TYR A 31 0.15 8.32 -9.33
C TYR A 31 -0.24 9.44 -8.36
N ASP A 32 -0.85 10.55 -8.80
CA ASP A 32 -1.35 11.69 -8.00
C ASP A 32 -2.89 11.80 -8.06
N ALA A 33 -3.54 10.95 -8.89
CA ALA A 33 -4.85 10.37 -8.62
C ALA A 33 -4.81 9.31 -7.48
N LEU A 34 -3.62 9.11 -6.89
CA LEU A 34 -3.37 8.50 -5.58
C LEU A 34 -4.26 9.10 -4.52
N ALA A 35 -4.70 8.27 -3.57
CA ALA A 35 -5.20 8.72 -2.26
C ALA A 35 -6.39 9.70 -2.28
N SER A 36 -6.79 10.20 -3.45
CA SER A 36 -7.45 11.50 -3.61
C SER A 36 -8.96 11.44 -3.47
N ASP A 37 -9.58 10.25 -3.52
CA ASP A 37 -10.95 10.02 -3.04
C ASP A 37 -10.99 9.37 -1.65
N HIS A 38 -9.81 9.14 -1.02
CA HIS A 38 -9.65 8.66 0.35
C HIS A 38 -10.33 7.31 0.66
N ALA A 39 -9.64 6.21 0.38
CA ALA A 39 -10.00 4.82 0.71
C ALA A 39 -11.34 4.72 1.45
N GLU A 40 -12.41 4.39 0.74
CA GLU A 40 -13.76 4.48 1.28
C GLU A 40 -14.09 3.25 2.14
N CYS A 41 -14.93 3.42 3.15
CA CYS A 41 -15.50 2.29 3.85
C CYS A 41 -16.51 1.60 2.93
N ALA A 42 -16.26 0.35 2.54
CA ALA A 42 -17.14 -0.39 1.64
C ALA A 42 -18.51 -0.78 2.23
N ILE A 43 -18.84 -0.30 3.43
CA ILE A 43 -20.12 -0.51 4.11
C ILE A 43 -21.00 0.76 4.00
N CYS A 44 -20.45 1.94 4.30
CA CYS A 44 -21.19 3.20 4.27
C CYS A 44 -20.84 4.10 3.06
N PHE A 45 -19.81 3.72 2.29
CA PHE A 45 -19.30 4.46 1.13
C PHE A 45 -18.80 5.88 1.46
N GLU A 46 -18.45 6.14 2.73
CA GLU A 46 -17.79 7.37 3.15
C GLU A 46 -16.27 7.20 3.24
N PRO A 47 -15.48 8.29 3.10
CA PRO A 47 -14.04 8.27 3.27
C PRO A 47 -13.57 7.69 4.62
N LEU A 48 -12.60 6.76 4.62
CA LEU A 48 -12.02 6.21 5.87
C LEU A 48 -11.23 7.24 6.67
N CYS A 49 -10.79 8.34 6.04
CA CYS A 49 -10.04 9.40 6.71
C CYS A 49 -10.94 10.46 7.39
N ASN A 50 -12.26 10.43 7.17
CA ASN A 50 -13.22 11.21 7.94
C ASN A 50 -13.18 10.70 9.40
N PRO A 51 -13.36 11.53 10.46
CA PRO A 51 -12.72 11.37 11.78
C PRO A 51 -13.19 10.20 12.64
N ALA A 52 -13.84 9.19 12.06
CA ALA A 52 -14.17 7.94 12.70
C ALA A 52 -12.93 7.02 12.77
N PRO A 53 -12.75 6.29 13.89
CA PRO A 53 -11.71 5.28 14.01
C PRO A 53 -11.85 4.21 12.92
N VAL A 54 -10.72 3.78 12.37
CA VAL A 54 -10.64 2.69 11.40
C VAL A 54 -10.49 1.36 12.13
N ALA A 55 -10.99 0.28 11.54
CA ALA A 55 -10.93 -1.05 12.08
C ALA A 55 -10.68 -2.11 11.01
N VAL A 56 -10.21 -3.25 11.49
CA VAL A 56 -9.94 -4.45 10.71
C VAL A 56 -10.64 -5.65 11.36
N PHE A 57 -10.91 -6.67 10.56
CA PHE A 57 -11.43 -7.94 11.07
C PHE A 57 -10.31 -8.86 11.54
N THR A 58 -10.51 -9.51 12.68
CA THR A 58 -9.49 -10.37 13.30
C THR A 58 -10.01 -11.78 13.61
N ASP A 59 -9.08 -12.72 13.76
CA ASP A 59 -9.34 -14.05 14.30
C ASP A 59 -9.45 -14.00 15.85
N ARG A 60 -9.56 -15.18 16.48
CA ARG A 60 -9.63 -15.31 17.95
C ARG A 60 -8.31 -14.96 18.66
N GLN A 61 -7.22 -14.86 17.90
CA GLN A 61 -5.88 -14.50 18.37
C GLN A 61 -5.55 -13.05 18.04
N THR A 62 -6.56 -12.22 17.74
CA THR A 62 -6.42 -10.79 17.39
C THR A 62 -5.56 -10.51 16.15
N ARG A 63 -5.33 -11.51 15.29
CA ARG A 63 -4.61 -11.33 14.03
C ARG A 63 -5.56 -11.00 12.90
N ARG A 64 -5.13 -10.16 11.97
CA ARG A 64 -5.95 -9.80 10.81
C ARG A 64 -6.25 -11.00 9.93
N VAL A 65 -7.52 -11.14 9.55
CA VAL A 65 -7.93 -12.20 8.60
C VAL A 65 -7.88 -11.75 7.13
N CYS A 66 -7.82 -10.44 6.87
CA CYS A 66 -7.76 -9.87 5.52
C CYS A 66 -7.15 -8.46 5.50
N HIS A 67 -6.87 -7.94 4.29
CA HIS A 67 -6.25 -6.63 4.06
C HIS A 67 -7.25 -5.44 4.07
N HIS A 68 -8.54 -5.67 4.32
CA HIS A 68 -9.58 -4.65 4.21
C HIS A 68 -9.70 -3.80 5.48
N PHE A 69 -10.01 -2.52 5.29
CA PHE A 69 -10.24 -1.54 6.36
C PHE A 69 -11.66 -0.98 6.24
N PHE A 70 -12.26 -0.69 7.40
CA PHE A 70 -13.62 -0.15 7.51
C PHE A 70 -13.66 0.84 8.68
N HIS A 71 -14.70 1.67 8.78
CA HIS A 71 -14.94 2.37 10.05
C HIS A 71 -15.27 1.37 11.16
N LEU A 72 -14.83 1.67 12.38
CA LEU A 72 -15.03 0.82 13.55
C LEU A 72 -16.51 0.49 13.77
N GLU A 73 -17.39 1.48 13.68
CA GLU A 73 -18.82 1.29 13.86
C GLU A 73 -19.42 0.39 12.77
N CYS A 74 -19.06 0.62 11.51
CA CYS A 74 -19.52 -0.21 10.39
C CYS A 74 -19.06 -1.67 10.53
N ALA A 75 -17.81 -1.88 10.94
CA ALA A 75 -17.27 -3.21 11.19
C ALA A 75 -17.98 -3.92 12.36
N GLN A 76 -18.25 -3.19 13.45
CA GLN A 76 -19.01 -3.71 14.59
C GLN A 76 -20.44 -4.11 14.23
N GLN A 77 -21.15 -3.27 13.46
CA GLN A 77 -22.48 -3.60 12.94
C GLN A 77 -22.44 -4.82 12.03
N THR A 78 -21.43 -4.93 11.16
CA THR A 78 -21.25 -6.09 10.29
C THR A 78 -21.03 -7.37 11.11
N ALA A 79 -20.25 -7.30 12.19
CA ALA A 79 -20.01 -8.42 13.09
C ALA A 79 -21.27 -8.90 13.83
N GLN A 80 -22.27 -8.05 14.01
CA GLN A 80 -23.57 -8.45 14.57
C GLN A 80 -24.43 -9.24 13.58
N LEU A 81 -24.25 -8.99 12.28
CA LEU A 81 -25.05 -9.60 11.21
C LEU A 81 -24.40 -10.85 10.61
N SER A 82 -23.06 -10.87 10.52
CA SER A 82 -22.32 -11.97 9.91
C SER A 82 -20.89 -12.03 10.43
N ASN A 83 -20.29 -13.22 10.34
CA ASN A 83 -18.88 -13.42 10.68
C ASN A 83 -17.98 -13.48 9.44
N ASN A 84 -18.40 -12.88 8.31
CA ASN A 84 -17.65 -12.94 7.05
C ASN A 84 -17.42 -11.53 6.50
N CYS A 85 -16.19 -11.23 6.05
CA CYS A 85 -15.85 -9.94 5.48
C CYS A 85 -16.72 -9.66 4.22
N PRO A 86 -17.32 -8.47 4.07
CA PRO A 86 -18.19 -8.16 2.93
C PRO A 86 -17.44 -8.12 1.59
N LEU A 87 -16.13 -7.87 1.60
CA LEU A 87 -15.30 -7.75 0.39
C LEU A 87 -14.71 -9.09 -0.07
N CYS A 88 -14.17 -9.89 0.85
CA CYS A 88 -13.47 -11.15 0.51
C CYS A 88 -14.07 -12.41 1.12
N ARG A 89 -15.12 -12.28 1.94
CA ARG A 89 -15.80 -13.39 2.63
C ARG A 89 -14.92 -14.18 3.61
N ALA A 90 -13.73 -13.68 3.95
CA ALA A 90 -12.89 -14.25 4.99
C ALA A 90 -13.66 -14.28 6.32
N GLN A 91 -13.63 -15.43 6.98
CA GLN A 91 -14.30 -15.61 8.26
C GLN A 91 -13.50 -14.92 9.37
N PHE A 92 -14.18 -14.11 10.19
CA PHE A 92 -13.57 -13.40 11.31
C PHE A 92 -14.27 -13.75 12.62
N ALA A 93 -13.58 -13.52 13.74
CA ALA A 93 -14.09 -13.73 15.08
C ALA A 93 -14.18 -12.44 15.91
N GLY A 94 -13.56 -11.36 15.44
CA GLY A 94 -13.56 -10.08 16.14
C GLY A 94 -13.31 -8.89 15.21
N VAL A 95 -13.42 -7.70 15.80
CA VAL A 95 -13.14 -6.41 15.18
C VAL A 95 -12.12 -5.71 16.06
N LEU A 96 -11.05 -5.20 15.45
CA LEU A 96 -9.99 -4.49 16.14
C LEU A 96 -9.84 -3.10 15.53
N ALA A 97 -9.88 -2.07 16.37
CA ALA A 97 -9.57 -0.70 15.96
C ALA A 97 -8.08 -0.62 15.62
N VAL A 98 -7.74 0.05 14.51
CA VAL A 98 -6.36 0.34 14.14
C VAL A 98 -5.88 1.46 15.07
N PRO A 99 -4.90 1.20 15.96
CA PRO A 99 -4.40 2.22 16.88
C PRO A 99 -3.63 3.29 16.10
N ASN A 100 -3.48 4.47 16.69
CA ASN A 100 -2.65 5.51 16.12
C ASN A 100 -1.17 5.16 16.34
N ILE A 101 -0.38 5.21 15.28
CA ILE A 101 1.07 4.94 15.32
C ILE A 101 1.82 5.83 16.33
N GLN A 102 1.34 7.05 16.58
CA GLN A 102 1.97 7.98 17.52
C GLN A 102 1.65 7.64 18.99
N ASP A 103 0.52 6.97 19.24
CA ASP A 103 0.07 6.64 20.59
C ASP A 103 0.61 5.28 21.04
N ASP A 104 0.66 4.30 20.12
CA ASP A 104 1.19 2.96 20.38
C ASP A 104 1.79 2.34 19.11
N GLU A 105 3.10 2.52 18.95
CA GLU A 105 3.86 2.01 17.81
C GLU A 105 3.84 0.47 17.72
N GLN A 106 3.82 -0.22 18.87
CA GLN A 106 3.86 -1.69 18.92
C GLN A 106 2.50 -2.27 18.54
N ALA A 107 1.42 -1.73 19.09
CA ALA A 107 0.07 -2.17 18.76
C ALA A 107 -0.26 -1.86 17.30
N TRP A 108 0.17 -0.71 16.77
CA TRP A 108 0.01 -0.39 15.35
C TRP A 108 0.77 -1.39 14.47
N PHE A 109 2.03 -1.69 14.81
CA PHE A 109 2.85 -2.63 14.06
C PHE A 109 2.21 -4.03 14.05
N GLN A 110 1.73 -4.53 15.19
CA GLN A 110 1.06 -5.83 15.28
C GLN A 110 -0.23 -5.90 14.45
N VAL A 111 -0.95 -4.78 14.31
CA VAL A 111 -2.12 -4.70 13.43
C VAL A 111 -1.70 -4.68 11.97
N CYS A 112 -0.60 -4.03 11.63
CA CYS A 112 -0.13 -3.92 10.25
C CYS A 112 0.60 -5.19 9.76
N ASP A 113 1.32 -5.90 10.64
CA ASP A 113 1.94 -7.20 10.40
C ASP A 113 0.87 -8.30 10.36
N LYS A 114 0.27 -8.49 9.18
CA LYS A 114 -0.78 -9.50 8.98
C LYS A 114 -0.24 -10.93 9.12
N ASP A 115 1.00 -11.16 8.70
CA ASP A 115 1.55 -12.51 8.56
C ASP A 115 2.31 -12.97 9.82
N GLY A 116 2.56 -12.04 10.76
CA GLY A 116 3.21 -12.29 12.04
C GLY A 116 4.69 -12.60 11.92
N ASP A 117 5.33 -12.17 10.82
CA ASP A 117 6.72 -12.44 10.51
C ASP A 117 7.68 -11.36 11.03
N GLY A 118 7.15 -10.33 11.69
CA GLY A 118 7.92 -9.19 12.17
C GLY A 118 8.31 -8.22 11.06
N SER A 119 7.65 -8.28 9.90
CA SER A 119 7.85 -7.39 8.76
C SER A 119 6.52 -6.85 8.23
N LEU A 120 6.55 -5.67 7.61
CA LEU A 120 5.39 -5.09 6.92
C LEU A 120 5.43 -5.50 5.45
N ASN A 121 4.96 -6.71 5.15
CA ASN A 121 4.91 -7.27 3.79
C ASN A 121 3.51 -7.15 3.16
#